data_AF-A0A6V8P0A5-F1
#
_entry.id   AF-A0A6V8P0A5-F1
#
_cell.length_a   1.000
_cell.length_b   1.000
_cell.length_c   1.000
_cell.angle_alpha   90.00
_cell.angle_beta   90.00
_cell.angle_gamma   90.00
#
_symmetry.space_group_name_H-M   'P 1'
#
loop_
_entity.id
_entity.type
_entity.pdbx_description
1 polymer ?
#
loop_
_entity_poly.entity_id
_entity_poly.type
_entity_poly.pdbx_seq_one_letter_code
_entity_poly.pdbx_strand_id
1 'polypeptide(L)'
;MEEISISKRLKMERAISISNFEVAELLKNGEENELTLWADSVRARYCGDEVHLRGVIEFSNYCCRDCLYCGLRRSNKKLPRYRMAKEEIVEC
;
A
#
# COMPACT_ATOMS: atom_id res chain seq x y z
N MET A 1 -11.14 12.50 -34.03
CA MET A 1 -11.15 12.34 -32.56
C MET A 1 -11.74 10.98 -32.30
N GLU A 2 -10.89 9.96 -32.16
CA GLU A 2 -11.34 8.66 -31.65
C GLU A 2 -10.91 8.61 -30.19
N GLU A 3 -11.89 8.65 -29.29
CA GLU A 3 -11.69 8.25 -27.89
C GLU A 3 -11.33 6.77 -27.88
N ILE A 4 -10.03 6.50 -27.89
CA ILE A 4 -9.55 5.15 -27.58
C ILE A 4 -9.77 4.97 -26.08
N SER A 5 -10.89 4.31 -25.73
CA SER A 5 -11.17 3.85 -24.37
C SER A 5 -9.91 3.21 -23.78
N ILE A 6 -9.59 3.58 -22.53
CA ILE A 6 -8.45 3.10 -21.74
C ILE A 6 -8.32 1.57 -21.81
N SER A 7 -9.46 0.88 -21.92
CA SER A 7 -9.59 -0.57 -22.15
C SER A 7 -8.84 -1.12 -23.38
N LYS A 8 -8.62 -0.34 -24.44
CA LYS A 8 -7.92 -0.78 -25.67
C LYS A 8 -6.39 -0.68 -25.59
N ARG A 9 -5.83 0.24 -24.80
CA ARG A 9 -4.37 0.38 -24.63
C ARG A 9 -3.77 -0.62 -23.64
N LEU A 10 -4.56 -1.10 -22.69
CA LEU A 10 -4.10 -1.95 -21.59
C LEU A 10 -4.06 -3.46 -21.93
N LYS A 11 -4.56 -3.86 -23.11
CA LYS A 11 -4.63 -5.27 -23.55
C LYS A 11 -3.37 -5.84 -24.21
N MET A 12 -2.28 -5.08 -24.34
CA MET A 12 -1.08 -5.57 -25.03
C MET A 12 0.21 -5.33 -24.23
N GLU A 13 0.77 -6.44 -23.76
CA GLU A 13 2.21 -6.73 -23.69
C GLU A 13 3.18 -5.54 -23.65
N ARG A 14 3.50 -5.07 -22.44
CA ARG A 14 4.85 -4.73 -21.94
C ARG A 14 4.69 -4.04 -20.59
N ALA A 15 5.75 -4.04 -19.78
CA ALA A 15 5.84 -3.16 -18.62
C ALA A 15 5.73 -1.70 -19.12
N ILE A 16 4.52 -1.16 -19.10
CA ILE A 16 4.28 0.24 -19.48
C ILE A 16 4.77 1.08 -18.30
N SER A 17 5.84 1.81 -18.53
CA SER A 17 6.20 2.97 -17.71
C SER A 17 5.05 3.96 -17.82
N ILE A 18 4.19 4.03 -16.80
CA ILE A 18 3.13 5.04 -16.69
C ILE A 18 3.79 6.34 -16.22
N SER A 19 3.54 7.43 -16.93
CA SER A 19 4.06 8.75 -16.55
C SER A 19 3.33 9.32 -15.33
N ASN A 20 3.97 10.24 -14.61
CA ASN A 20 3.33 10.95 -13.49
C ASN A 20 2.04 11.69 -13.92
N PHE A 21 1.99 12.16 -15.16
CA PHE A 21 0.81 12.83 -15.70
C PHE A 21 -0.36 11.83 -15.86
N GLU A 22 -0.09 10.66 -16.42
CA GLU A 22 -1.11 9.61 -16.56
C GLU A 22 -1.59 9.09 -15.20
N VAL A 23 -0.70 8.92 -14.23
CA VAL A 23 -1.09 8.56 -12.85
C VAL A 23 -2.04 9.62 -12.27
N ALA A 24 -1.70 10.91 -12.41
CA ALA A 24 -2.54 11.99 -11.90
C ALA A 24 -3.91 12.03 -12.58
N GLU A 25 -3.98 11.70 -13.88
CA GLU A 25 -5.23 11.64 -14.62
C GLU A 25 -6.10 10.45 -14.19
N LEU A 26 -5.51 9.26 -14.04
CA LEU A 26 -6.21 8.07 -13.56
C LEU A 26 -6.73 8.25 -12.12
N LEU A 27 -5.99 8.95 -11.25
CA LEU A 27 -6.45 9.24 -9.89
C LEU A 27 -7.63 10.22 -9.84
N LYS A 28 -7.77 11.08 -10.85
CA LYS A 28 -8.85 12.08 -10.91
C LYS A 28 -10.09 11.55 -11.61
N ASN A 29 -9.88 10.88 -12.74
CA ASN A 29 -10.90 10.59 -13.74
C ASN A 29 -11.01 9.10 -14.06
N GLY A 30 -10.22 8.24 -13.43
CA GLY A 30 -10.26 6.80 -13.67
C GLY A 30 -11.49 6.17 -13.04
N GLU A 31 -12.16 5.30 -13.81
CA GLU A 31 -13.25 4.47 -13.32
C GLU A 31 -12.72 3.40 -12.36
N GLU A 32 -13.19 3.43 -11.10
CA GLU A 32 -12.69 2.58 -10.01
C GLU A 32 -12.74 1.08 -10.35
N ASN A 33 -13.82 0.64 -11.00
CA ASN A 33 -14.00 -0.75 -11.42
C ASN A 33 -12.97 -1.17 -12.49
N GLU A 34 -12.71 -0.33 -13.49
CA GLU A 34 -11.75 -0.65 -14.56
C GLU A 34 -10.33 -0.71 -14.02
N LEU A 35 -9.97 0.25 -13.16
CA LEU A 35 -8.65 0.30 -12.51
C LEU A 35 -8.42 -0.91 -11.60
N THR A 36 -9.42 -1.32 -10.83
CA THR A 36 -9.31 -2.46 -9.91
C THR A 36 -9.18 -3.79 -10.66
N LEU A 37 -9.95 -3.99 -11.72
CA LEU A 37 -9.84 -5.18 -12.57
C LEU A 37 -8.48 -5.25 -13.28
N TRP A 38 -7.98 -4.10 -13.74
CA TRP A 38 -6.64 -4.03 -14.32
C TRP A 38 -5.56 -4.37 -13.28
N ALA A 39 -5.62 -3.76 -12.09
CA ALA A 39 -4.67 -4.03 -11.01
C ALA A 39 -4.66 -5.51 -10.61
N ASP A 40 -5.84 -6.15 -10.51
CA ASP A 40 -5.93 -7.58 -10.21
C ASP A 40 -5.32 -8.44 -11.34
N SER A 41 -5.55 -8.10 -12.61
CA SER A 41 -4.94 -8.83 -13.73
C SER A 41 -3.40 -8.77 -13.72
N VAL A 42 -2.83 -7.62 -13.34
CA VAL A 42 -1.38 -7.45 -13.21
C VAL A 42 -0.85 -8.24 -12.02
N ARG A 43 -1.52 -8.15 -10.86
CA ARG A 43 -1.19 -8.95 -9.68
C ARG A 43 -1.25 -10.45 -9.99
N ALA A 44 -2.28 -10.94 -10.69
CA ALA A 44 -2.43 -12.33 -11.12
C ALA A 44 -1.22 -12.81 -11.92
N ARG A 45 -0.82 -11.99 -12.90
CA ARG A 45 0.26 -12.32 -13.83
C ARG A 45 1.63 -12.43 -13.15
N TYR A 46 1.93 -11.52 -12.23
CA TYR A 46 3.27 -11.36 -11.67
C TYR A 46 3.43 -11.94 -10.26
N CYS A 47 2.35 -12.02 -9.49
CA CYS A 47 2.37 -12.52 -8.11
C CYS A 47 1.68 -13.89 -7.98
N GLY A 48 0.89 -14.31 -8.97
CA GLY A 48 0.07 -15.52 -8.86
C GLY A 48 -1.00 -15.38 -7.78
N ASP A 49 -1.74 -16.46 -7.51
CA ASP A 49 -2.89 -16.43 -6.59
C ASP A 49 -2.52 -16.72 -5.12
N GLU A 50 -1.24 -16.89 -4.83
CA GLU A 50 -0.74 -17.08 -3.48
C GLU A 50 -0.76 -15.78 -2.68
N VAL A 51 -1.17 -15.85 -1.42
CA VAL A 51 -1.16 -14.73 -0.48
C VAL A 51 -0.12 -14.98 0.59
N HIS A 52 0.88 -14.10 0.66
CA HIS A 52 1.98 -14.24 1.62
C HIS A 52 1.55 -13.67 2.97
N LEU A 53 1.36 -14.52 3.97
CA LEU A 53 1.05 -14.12 5.34
C LEU A 53 2.31 -13.56 6.03
N ARG A 54 2.15 -12.45 6.77
CA ARG A 54 3.23 -11.81 7.53
C ARG A 54 2.78 -11.54 8.96
N GLY A 55 3.44 -12.19 9.92
CA GLY A 55 3.32 -11.83 11.34
C GLY A 55 4.10 -10.54 11.60
N VAL A 56 3.47 -9.59 12.28
CA VAL A 56 4.09 -8.32 12.67
C VAL A 56 4.12 -8.26 14.19
N ILE A 57 5.30 -7.99 14.76
CA ILE A 57 5.50 -7.82 16.19
C ILE A 57 5.83 -6.35 16.48
N GLU A 58 4.87 -5.64 17.08
CA GLU A 58 5.03 -4.24 17.51
C GLU A 58 5.64 -4.18 18.91
N PHE A 59 6.95 -4.46 19.02
CA PHE A 59 7.60 -4.71 20.31
C PHE A 59 7.78 -3.50 21.23
N SER A 60 7.56 -2.28 20.73
CA SER A 60 7.70 -1.05 21.51
C SER A 60 6.88 0.06 20.89
N ASN A 61 6.12 0.77 21.72
CA ASN A 61 5.36 1.94 21.29
C ASN A 61 6.02 3.28 21.67
N TYR A 62 7.26 3.26 22.18
CA TYR A 62 8.05 4.48 22.40
C TYR A 62 8.47 5.10 21.08
N CYS A 63 8.20 6.39 20.90
CA CYS A 63 8.65 7.16 19.74
C CYS A 63 9.19 8.52 20.18
N CYS A 64 10.35 8.92 19.63
CA CYS A 64 10.95 10.23 19.88
C CYS A 64 10.42 11.33 18.93
N ARG A 65 9.66 10.94 17.91
CA ARG A 65 9.05 11.84 16.92
C ARG A 65 7.71 12.37 17.40
N ASP A 66 7.26 13.44 16.75
CA ASP A 66 5.99 14.09 17.06
C ASP A 66 5.08 14.24 15.84
N CYS A 67 4.95 13.17 15.05
CA CYS A 67 4.14 13.17 13.84
C CYS A 67 2.67 13.51 14.15
N LEU A 68 2.09 14.46 13.42
CA LEU A 68 0.76 15.01 13.71
C LEU A 68 -0.37 13.98 13.57
N TYR A 69 -0.18 12.98 12.71
CA TYR A 69 -1.14 11.90 12.44
C TYR A 69 -0.95 10.66 13.33
N CYS A 70 0.16 10.56 14.08
CA CYS A 70 0.53 9.32 14.75
C CYS A 70 0.13 9.32 16.22
N GLY A 71 -0.63 8.32 16.65
CA GLY A 71 -0.99 8.11 18.06
C GLY A 71 0.21 7.85 18.99
N LEU A 72 1.31 7.32 18.45
CA LEU A 72 2.53 7.01 19.20
C LEU A 72 3.43 8.23 19.44
N ARG A 73 3.08 9.39 18.90
CA ARG A 73 3.85 10.63 19.01
C ARG A 73 4.27 10.93 20.46
N ARG A 74 5.47 11.49 20.66
CA ARG A 74 6.05 11.73 22.00
C ARG A 74 5.20 12.62 22.90
N SER A 75 4.42 13.52 22.30
CA SER A 75 3.57 14.48 23.02
C SER A 75 2.27 13.84 23.53
N ASN A 76 1.90 12.64 23.04
CA ASN A 76 0.78 11.90 23.59
C ASN A 76 1.17 11.26 24.93
N LYS A 77 0.87 11.97 26.03
CA LYS A 77 1.13 11.53 27.42
C LYS A 77 0.03 10.65 28.01
N LYS A 78 -1.10 10.50 27.32
CA LYS A 78 -2.22 9.65 27.76
C LYS A 78 -2.03 8.17 27.39
N LEU A 79 -1.09 7.89 26.47
CA LEU A 79 -0.79 6.53 26.01
C LEU A 79 0.21 5.85 26.96
N PRO A 80 -0.15 4.73 27.62
CA PRO A 80 0.79 3.91 28.36
C PRO A 80 1.91 3.41 27.45
N ARG A 81 3.15 3.51 27.92
CA ARG A 81 4.33 3.15 27.12
C ARG A 81 4.89 1.80 27.53
N TYR A 82 5.21 0.97 26.55
CA TYR A 82 5.78 -0.35 26.77
C TYR A 82 6.95 -0.61 25.84
N ARG A 83 7.82 -1.52 26.28
CA ARG A 83 8.89 -2.13 25.50
C ARG A 83 9.00 -3.57 25.96
N MET A 84 8.77 -4.50 25.05
CA MET A 84 8.95 -5.92 25.30
C MET A 84 10.42 -6.22 25.57
N ALA A 85 10.66 -7.16 26.48
CA ALA A 85 11.95 -7.79 26.66
C ALA A 85 12.32 -8.60 25.42
N LYS A 86 13.60 -8.87 25.24
CA LYS A 86 14.10 -9.60 24.07
C LYS A 86 13.52 -11.01 24.01
N GLU A 87 13.41 -11.65 25.17
CA GLU A 87 12.87 -12.99 25.36
C GLU A 87 11.40 -13.04 24.93
N GLU A 88 10.60 -12.06 25.37
CA GLU A 88 9.18 -11.92 24.97
C GLU A 88 9.02 -11.77 23.45
N ILE A 89 9.93 -11.08 22.77
CA ILE A 89 9.87 -10.91 21.30
C ILE A 89 10.15 -12.23 20.57
N VAL A 90 11.04 -13.06 21.12
CA VAL A 90 11.45 -14.34 20.51
C VAL A 90 10.43 -15.44 20.78
N GLU A 91 9.72 -15.38 21.92
CA GLU A 91 8.71 -16.37 22.33
C GLU A 91 7.32 -16.15 21.71
N CYS A 92 7.11 -15.07 20.95
CA CYS A 92 5.84 -14.77 20.25
C CYS A 92 5.47 -15.78 19.15
#